data_AF-A0A7V9RHW5-F1
#
_entry.id   AF-A0A7V9RHW5-F1
#
_cell.length_a   1.000
_cell.length_b   1.000
_cell.length_c   1.000
_cell.angle_alpha   90.00
_cell.angle_beta   90.00
_cell.angle_gamma   90.00
#
_symmetry.space_group_name_H-M   'P 1'
#
loop_
_entity.id
_entity.type
_entity.pdbx_description
1 polymer ?
#
loop_
_entity_poly.entity_id
_entity_poly.type
_entity_poly.pdbx_seq_one_letter_code
_entity_poly.pdbx_strand_id
1 'polypeptide(L)' 'MAELSEQKQAQRAMWAGGEYAIVAERIAGAGEAAVEAAGIGQGDKVLDVACGTGNVSIPAAEAGGEV' A
#
# COMPACT_ATOMS: atom_id res chain seq x y z
N MET A 1 -9.86 24.56 -11.31
CA MET A 1 -8.99 23.41 -11.00
C MET A 1 -7.64 23.67 -11.63
N ALA A 2 -6.54 23.57 -10.89
CA ALA A 2 -5.21 23.87 -11.40
C ALA A 2 -4.78 22.81 -12.43
N GLU A 3 -4.11 23.27 -13.49
CA GLU A 3 -3.58 22.42 -14.57
C GLU A 3 -2.39 21.60 -14.07
N LEU A 4 -2.38 20.29 -14.36
CA LEU A 4 -1.32 19.37 -13.93
C LEU A 4 -0.10 19.54 -14.85
N SER A 5 1.10 19.65 -14.29
CA SER A 5 2.33 19.65 -15.09
C SER A 5 2.45 18.37 -15.92
N GLU A 6 3.17 18.43 -17.04
CA GLU A 6 3.41 17.25 -17.91
C GLU A 6 3.96 16.06 -17.13
N GLN A 7 4.87 16.29 -16.17
CA GLN A 7 5.38 15.25 -15.28
C GLN A 7 4.27 14.57 -14.47
N LYS A 8 3.34 15.32 -13.91
CA LYS A 8 2.21 14.74 -13.14
C LYS A 8 1.26 13.98 -14.05
N GLN A 9 1.06 14.43 -15.29
CA GLN A 9 0.24 13.72 -16.27
C GLN A 9 0.90 12.38 -16.66
N ALA A 10 2.20 12.38 -16.91
CA ALA A 10 2.96 11.16 -17.21
C ALA A 10 2.94 10.18 -16.03
N GLN A 11 3.14 10.66 -14.80
CA GLN A 11 3.02 9.84 -13.58
C GLN A 11 1.64 9.23 -13.46
N ARG A 12 0.57 10.01 -13.64
CA ARG A 12 -0.80 9.51 -13.60
C ARG A 12 -1.03 8.41 -14.65
N ALA A 13 -0.56 8.60 -15.89
CA ALA A 13 -0.71 7.60 -16.95
C ALA A 13 0.03 6.30 -16.63
N MET A 14 1.27 6.40 -16.14
CA MET A 14 2.05 5.24 -15.69
C MET A 14 1.35 4.50 -14.56
N TRP A 15 0.91 5.21 -13.52
CA TRP A 15 0.25 4.58 -12.37
C TRP A 15 -1.11 3.99 -12.73
N ALA A 16 -1.84 4.55 -13.69
CA ALA A 16 -3.14 4.02 -14.12
C ALA A 16 -3.04 2.74 -14.98
N GLY A 17 -1.89 2.48 -15.61
CA GLY A 17 -1.72 1.35 -16.54
C GLY A 17 -1.16 0.07 -15.91
N GLY A 18 -0.95 0.03 -14.59
CA GLY A 18 -0.31 -1.10 -13.92
C GLY A 18 -1.26 -2.24 -13.56
N GLU A 19 -0.79 -3.48 -13.73
CA GLU A 19 -1.47 -4.72 -13.29
C GLU A 19 -1.14 -5.02 -11.82
N TYR A 20 -1.59 -4.16 -10.90
CA TYR A 20 -1.16 -4.22 -9.49
C TYR A 20 -1.61 -5.47 -8.74
N ALA A 21 -2.68 -6.15 -9.17
CA ALA A 21 -3.08 -7.41 -8.55
C ALA A 21 -2.01 -8.51 -8.73
N ILE A 22 -1.41 -8.61 -9.92
CA ILE A 22 -0.34 -9.58 -10.20
C ILE A 22 0.93 -9.19 -9.46
N VAL A 23 1.26 -7.89 -9.41
CA VAL A 23 2.42 -7.41 -8.67
C VAL A 23 2.26 -7.69 -7.18
N ALA A 24 1.07 -7.42 -6.63
CA ALA A 24 0.72 -7.66 -5.24
C ALA A 24 0.94 -9.12 -4.84
N GLU A 25 0.47 -10.08 -5.62
CA GLU A 25 0.69 -11.51 -5.33
C GLU A 25 2.19 -11.83 -5.20
N ARG A 26 3.03 -11.24 -6.07
CA ARG A 26 4.48 -11.49 -6.07
C ARG A 26 5.22 -10.85 -4.90
N ILE A 27 4.67 -9.79 -4.31
CA ILE A 27 5.32 -9.05 -3.22
C ILE A 27 4.60 -9.19 -1.87
N ALA A 28 3.65 -10.14 -1.75
CA ALA A 28 2.87 -10.35 -0.52
C ALA A 28 3.76 -10.46 0.73
N GLY A 29 4.81 -11.29 0.68
CA GLY A 29 5.74 -11.45 1.81
C GLY A 29 6.52 -10.18 2.19
N ALA A 30 6.69 -9.22 1.27
CA ALA A 30 7.30 -7.93 1.62
C ALA A 30 6.34 -7.08 2.48
N GLY A 31 5.02 -7.24 2.30
CA GLY A 31 4.01 -6.60 3.14
C GLY A 31 4.03 -7.14 4.56
N GLU A 32 4.07 -8.46 4.71
CA GLU A 32 4.22 -9.13 6.02
C GLU A 32 5.50 -8.68 6.74
N ALA A 33 6.64 -8.69 6.04
CA ALA A 33 7.91 -8.25 6.59
C ALA A 33 7.90 -6.77 7.00
N ALA A 34 7.16 -5.91 6.29
CA ALA A 34 7.01 -4.50 6.66
C ALA A 34 6.19 -4.33 7.95
N VAL A 35 5.12 -5.10 8.13
CA VAL A 35 4.31 -5.11 9.36
C VAL A 35 5.13 -5.56 10.56
N GLU A 36 5.91 -6.64 10.40
CA GLU A 36 6.83 -7.12 11.44
C GLU A 36 7.89 -6.06 11.79
N ALA A 37 8.54 -5.47 10.78
CA ALA A 37 9.58 -4.47 10.98
C ALA A 37 9.05 -3.18 11.63
N ALA A 38 7.81 -2.81 11.34
CA ALA A 38 7.13 -1.67 11.97
C ALA A 38 6.68 -1.97 13.41
N GLY A 39 6.65 -3.24 13.82
CA GLY A 39 6.25 -3.67 15.16
C GLY A 39 4.75 -3.46 15.43
N ILE A 40 3.92 -3.50 14.39
CA ILE A 40 2.47 -3.28 14.53
C ILE A 40 1.85 -4.40 15.36
N GLY A 41 1.00 -4.01 16.32
CA GLY A 41 0.31 -4.94 17.20
C GLY A 41 -1.04 -4.42 17.70
N GLN A 42 -1.56 -5.10 18.72
CA GLN A 42 -2.90 -4.85 19.23
C GLN A 42 -3.09 -3.42 19.75
N GLY A 43 -4.06 -2.72 19.17
CA GLY A 43 -4.45 -1.37 19.58
C GLY A 43 -3.66 -0.24 18.93
N ASP A 44 -2.69 -0.56 18.07
CA ASP A 44 -2.02 0.45 17.24
C ASP A 44 -2.99 1.04 16.23
N LYS A 45 -2.93 2.36 16.03
CA LYS A 45 -3.65 3.03 14.94
C LYS A 45 -2.71 3.25 13.77
N VAL A 46 -3.03 2.66 12.63
CA VAL A 46 -2.15 2.60 11.48
C VAL A 46 -2.82 3.30 10.30
N LEU A 47 -2.03 4.01 9.49
CA LEU A 47 -2.49 4.54 8.20
C LEU A 47 -1.60 3.96 7.10
N ASP A 48 -2.17 3.07 6.28
CA ASP A 48 -1.51 2.52 5.10
C ASP A 48 -1.81 3.39 3.86
N VAL A 49 -0.85 4.27 3.53
CA VAL A 49 -1.00 5.21 2.41
C VAL A 49 -0.77 4.49 1.09
N ALA A 50 -1.70 4.65 0.15
CA ALA A 50 -1.69 3.97 -1.14
C ALA A 50 -1.71 2.43 -1.00
N CYS A 51 -2.49 1.92 -0.04
CA CYS A 51 -2.57 0.51 0.32
C CYS A 51 -2.88 -0.46 -0.83
N GLY A 52 -3.45 0.03 -1.94
CA GLY A 52 -3.69 -0.76 -3.14
C GLY A 52 -4.55 -1.99 -2.84
N THR A 53 -4.00 -3.18 -3.06
CA THR A 53 -4.67 -4.47 -2.80
C THR A 53 -4.64 -4.90 -1.33
N GLY A 54 -4.02 -4.12 -0.45
CA GLY A 54 -4.02 -4.38 0.99
C GLY A 54 -2.93 -5.32 1.49
N ASN A 55 -1.85 -5.52 0.73
CA ASN A 55 -0.74 -6.41 1.12
C ASN A 55 -0.08 -6.04 2.47
N VAL A 56 -0.20 -4.78 2.91
CA VAL A 56 0.26 -4.33 4.23
C VAL A 56 -0.94 -4.14 5.17
N SER A 57 -2.01 -3.49 4.69
CA SER A 57 -3.21 -3.25 5.49
C SER A 57 -3.80 -4.52 6.11
N ILE A 58 -3.91 -5.61 5.35
CA ILE A 58 -4.55 -6.85 5.82
C ILE A 58 -3.68 -7.51 6.90
N PRO A 59 -2.37 -7.79 6.68
CA PRO A 59 -1.53 -8.35 7.74
C PRO A 59 -1.40 -7.43 8.96
N ALA A 60 -1.42 -6.10 8.78
CA ALA A 60 -1.40 -5.16 9.90
C ALA A 60 -2.68 -5.27 10.77
N ALA A 61 -3.84 -5.44 10.14
CA ALA A 61 -5.09 -5.69 10.85
C ALA A 61 -5.10 -7.07 11.52
N GLU A 62 -4.56 -8.11 10.87
CA GLU A 62 -4.40 -9.45 11.45
C GLU A 62 -3.46 -9.45 12.67
N ALA A 63 -2.45 -8.58 12.69
CA ALA A 63 -1.58 -8.35 13.86
C ALA A 63 -2.28 -7.59 15.01
N GLY A 64 -3.50 -7.09 14.79
CA GLY A 64 -4.31 -6.39 15.79
C GLY A 64 -4.30 -4.86 15.68
N GLY A 65 -3.70 -4.31 14.63
CA GLY A 65 -3.77 -2.88 14.33
C GLY A 65 -5.17 -2.46 13.88
N GLU A 66 -5.57 -1.25 14.25
CA GLU A 66 -6.70 -0.51 13.69
C GLU A 66 -6.17 0.29 12.49
N VAL A 67 -6.32 -0.30 11.28
CA VAL A 67 -5.79 0.22 10.01
C VAL A 67 -6.88 0.93 9.20
#